data_AF-A0A0T9KHM2-F1
#
_entry.id   AF-A0A0T9KHM2-F1
#
_cell.length_a   1.000
_cell.length_b   1.000
_cell.length_c   1.000
_cell.angle_alpha   90.00
_cell.angle_beta   90.00
_cell.angle_gamma   90.00
#
_symmetry.space_group_name_H-M   'P 1'
#
loop_
_entity.id
_entity.type
_entity.pdbx_description
1 polymer ?
#
loop_
_entity_poly.entity_id
_entity_poly.type
_entity_poly.pdbx_seq_one_letter_code
_entity_poly.pdbx_strand_id
1 'polypeptide(L)'
;MKTSLGLLEVSGLALAIGAADAMAKSASINLIGIEKTNGSGWMLIRLTGDVASVQAAISTGAAFAQQHHGLVSSAILARPADALMAHWHTAKLEPITAKPTTLSEPAPAVVIEAIIPEIPAFEEEEAEAAPISPPANAASDDEPGVALDVAIMAQDVEIKSAESEALPALRVSCNLCLDPACRRHKGEPRFRCIHLGKRGKV
;
A
#
# COMPACT_ATOMS: atom_id res chain seq x y z
N MET A 1 3.27 -31.80 -17.95
CA MET A 1 3.07 -31.74 -16.49
C MET A 1 1.90 -30.81 -16.22
N LYS A 2 1.01 -31.10 -15.27
CA LYS A 2 -0.09 -30.16 -14.92
C LYS A 2 0.50 -29.03 -14.09
N THR A 3 0.28 -27.78 -14.49
CA THR A 3 0.74 -26.59 -13.78
C THR A 3 -0.12 -26.35 -12.54
N SER A 4 0.52 -25.86 -11.47
CA SER A 4 -0.16 -25.43 -10.26
C SER A 4 -0.66 -24.00 -10.41
N LEU A 5 -1.68 -23.65 -9.63
CA LEU A 5 -2.28 -22.31 -9.59
C LEU A 5 -2.08 -21.70 -8.19
N GLY A 6 -1.51 -20.51 -8.14
CA GLY A 6 -1.40 -19.68 -6.94
C GLY A 6 -2.34 -18.49 -7.01
N LEU A 7 -2.96 -18.17 -5.88
CA LEU A 7 -3.91 -17.08 -5.70
C LEU A 7 -3.49 -16.27 -4.47
N LEU A 8 -3.28 -14.97 -4.64
CA LEU A 8 -3.00 -14.04 -3.55
C LEU A 8 -3.95 -12.85 -3.65
N GLU A 9 -4.79 -12.65 -2.65
CA GLU A 9 -5.70 -11.51 -2.55
C GLU A 9 -5.15 -10.49 -1.55
N VAL A 10 -5.06 -9.24 -1.99
CA VAL A 10 -4.56 -8.13 -1.19
C VAL A 10 -5.45 -6.88 -1.31
N SER A 11 -5.37 -5.99 -0.34
CA SER A 11 -6.08 -4.71 -0.37
C SER A 11 -5.29 -3.65 -1.14
N GLY A 12 -5.83 -3.22 -2.28
CA GLY A 12 -5.31 -2.11 -3.08
C GLY A 12 -4.38 -2.53 -4.22
N LEU A 13 -4.46 -1.79 -5.33
CA LEU A 13 -3.68 -2.07 -6.55
C LEU A 13 -2.18 -1.88 -6.36
N ALA A 14 -1.76 -0.83 -5.64
CA ALA A 14 -0.33 -0.58 -5.41
C ALA A 14 0.34 -1.74 -4.65
N LEU A 15 -0.32 -2.22 -3.59
CA LEU A 15 0.15 -3.39 -2.84
C LEU A 15 0.16 -4.64 -3.72
N ALA A 16 -0.84 -4.83 -4.57
CA ALA A 16 -0.89 -5.96 -5.49
C ALA A 16 0.28 -5.99 -6.48
N ILE A 17 0.64 -4.82 -7.03
CA ILE A 17 1.79 -4.69 -7.93
C ILE A 17 3.10 -5.00 -7.20
N GLY A 18 3.30 -4.43 -6.01
CA GLY A 18 4.51 -4.69 -5.21
C GLY A 18 4.64 -6.16 -4.80
N ALA A 19 3.53 -6.78 -4.37
CA ALA A 19 3.50 -8.21 -4.06
C ALA A 19 3.79 -9.06 -5.30
N ALA A 20 3.20 -8.73 -6.45
CA ALA A 20 3.45 -9.46 -7.71
C ALA A 20 4.93 -9.40 -8.15
N ASP A 21 5.57 -8.23 -8.02
CA ASP A 21 7.00 -8.06 -8.30
C ASP A 21 7.87 -8.91 -7.35
N ALA A 22 7.59 -8.87 -6.04
CA ALA A 22 8.29 -9.68 -5.05
C ALA A 22 8.12 -11.19 -5.32
N MET A 23 6.91 -11.64 -5.68
CA MET A 23 6.63 -13.03 -6.03
C MET A 23 7.43 -13.48 -7.26
N ALA A 24 7.41 -12.69 -8.34
CA ALA A 24 8.10 -13.02 -9.58
C ALA A 24 9.64 -13.03 -9.43
N LYS A 25 10.18 -12.24 -8.50
CA LYS A 25 11.62 -12.25 -8.16
C LYS A 25 12.03 -13.43 -7.28
N SER A 26 11.10 -13.96 -6.49
CA SER A 26 11.39 -15.03 -5.52
C SER A 26 11.42 -16.45 -6.09
N ALA A 27 10.69 -16.69 -7.18
CA ALA A 27 10.55 -18.03 -7.76
C ALA A 27 10.21 -17.99 -9.25
N SER A 28 10.52 -19.07 -9.97
CA SER A 28 10.17 -19.23 -11.38
C SER A 28 8.67 -19.49 -11.54
N ILE A 29 7.91 -18.41 -11.67
CA ILE A 29 6.45 -18.42 -11.84
C ILE A 29 6.05 -17.54 -13.03
N ASN A 30 4.87 -17.81 -13.58
CA ASN A 30 4.24 -17.00 -14.61
C ASN A 30 3.04 -16.26 -14.00
N LEU A 31 3.11 -14.93 -13.93
CA LEU A 31 1.99 -14.08 -13.53
C LEU A 31 0.93 -14.09 -14.65
N ILE A 32 -0.26 -14.60 -14.36
CA ILE A 32 -1.37 -14.62 -15.31
C ILE A 32 -2.04 -13.25 -15.37
N GLY A 33 -2.19 -12.60 -14.21
CA GLY A 33 -2.79 -11.28 -14.13
C GLY A 33 -3.10 -10.82 -12.72
N ILE A 34 -3.48 -9.55 -12.63
CA ILE A 34 -4.00 -8.91 -11.41
C ILE A 34 -5.42 -8.44 -11.72
N GLU A 35 -6.40 -8.99 -11.01
CA GLU A 35 -7.82 -8.74 -11.23
C GLU A 35 -8.42 -7.98 -10.06
N LYS A 36 -9.39 -7.12 -10.35
CA LYS A 36 -10.18 -6.44 -9.31
C LYS A 36 -11.25 -7.41 -8.84
N THR A 37 -11.38 -7.58 -7.52
CA THR A 37 -12.50 -8.35 -6.96
C THR A 37 -13.69 -7.43 -6.67
N ASN A 38 -14.84 -8.03 -6.35
CA ASN A 38 -16.07 -7.29 -6.17
C ASN A 38 -16.09 -6.57 -4.81
N GLY A 39 -15.69 -5.30 -4.81
CA GLY A 39 -15.79 -4.41 -3.65
C GLY A 39 -14.50 -4.29 -2.82
N SER A 40 -14.55 -3.44 -1.78
CA SER A 40 -13.48 -3.23 -0.78
C SER A 40 -12.08 -2.83 -1.28
N GLY A 41 -11.92 -2.60 -2.59
CA GLY A 41 -10.62 -2.27 -3.18
C GLY A 41 -9.65 -3.46 -3.22
N TRP A 42 -10.17 -4.69 -3.13
CA TRP A 42 -9.37 -5.90 -3.15
C TRP A 42 -8.95 -6.29 -4.56
N MET A 43 -7.77 -6.89 -4.62
CA MET A 43 -7.08 -7.25 -5.85
C MET A 43 -6.58 -8.68 -5.73
N LEU A 44 -6.91 -9.51 -6.72
CA LEU A 44 -6.47 -10.90 -6.80
C LEU A 44 -5.31 -11.01 -7.78
N ILE A 45 -4.18 -11.54 -7.32
CA ILE A 45 -3.04 -11.89 -8.16
C ILE A 45 -3.11 -13.39 -8.46
N ARG A 46 -3.05 -13.73 -9.75
CA ARG A 46 -3.10 -15.11 -10.24
C ARG A 46 -1.77 -15.47 -10.88
N LEU A 47 -1.22 -16.62 -10.51
CA LEU A 47 0.07 -17.08 -11.02
C LEU A 47 0.10 -18.59 -11.22
N THR A 48 0.90 -19.06 -12.17
CA THR A 48 1.12 -20.49 -12.42
C THR A 48 2.59 -20.87 -12.36
N GLY A 49 2.86 -22.13 -12.06
CA GLY A 49 4.21 -22.70 -12.08
C GLY A 49 4.20 -24.13 -11.58
N ASP A 50 5.38 -24.63 -11.22
CA ASP A 50 5.50 -25.88 -10.46
C ASP A 50 5.04 -25.66 -9.02
N VAL A 51 4.57 -26.73 -8.35
CA VAL A 51 4.02 -26.65 -6.97
C VAL A 51 4.97 -25.93 -6.02
N ALA A 52 6.27 -26.28 -6.07
CA ALA A 52 7.28 -25.69 -5.20
C ALA A 52 7.50 -24.19 -5.48
N SER A 53 7.59 -23.80 -6.75
CA SER A 53 7.75 -22.39 -7.15
C SER A 53 6.54 -21.55 -6.76
N VAL A 54 5.32 -22.09 -6.94
CA VAL A 54 4.08 -21.43 -6.52
C VAL A 54 4.02 -21.27 -5.01
N GLN A 55 4.42 -22.29 -4.24
CA GLN A 55 4.48 -22.22 -2.77
C GLN A 55 5.46 -21.15 -2.29
N ALA A 56 6.66 -21.10 -2.86
CA ALA A 56 7.68 -20.10 -2.53
C ALA A 56 7.23 -18.67 -2.88
N ALA A 57 6.64 -18.49 -4.07
CA ALA A 57 6.08 -17.21 -4.49
C ALA A 57 4.98 -16.74 -3.54
N ILE A 58 3.96 -17.56 -3.30
CA ILE A 58 2.82 -17.19 -2.43
C ILE A 58 3.30 -16.89 -1.01
N SER A 59 4.25 -17.65 -0.46
CA SER A 59 4.83 -17.35 0.86
C SER A 59 5.49 -15.97 0.90
N THR A 60 6.27 -15.62 -0.13
CA THR A 60 6.94 -14.32 -0.24
C THR A 60 5.93 -13.17 -0.39
N GLY A 61 4.95 -13.34 -1.29
CA GLY A 61 3.91 -12.34 -1.52
C GLY A 61 3.00 -12.13 -0.30
N ALA A 62 2.66 -13.22 0.42
CA ALA A 62 1.87 -13.14 1.64
C ALA A 62 2.63 -12.40 2.76
N ALA A 63 3.92 -12.69 2.95
CA ALA A 63 4.75 -11.98 3.92
C ALA A 63 4.85 -10.47 3.59
N PHE A 64 5.08 -10.13 2.32
CA PHE A 64 5.09 -8.74 1.85
C PHE A 64 3.75 -8.05 2.14
N ALA A 65 2.63 -8.69 1.81
CA ALA A 65 1.29 -8.15 2.06
C ALA A 65 0.98 -7.99 3.56
N GLN A 66 1.47 -8.90 4.41
CA GLN A 66 1.32 -8.82 5.87
C GLN A 66 2.09 -7.63 6.45
N GLN A 67 3.33 -7.39 5.99
CA GLN A 67 4.14 -6.24 6.41
C GLN A 67 3.45 -4.90 6.11
N HIS A 68 2.65 -4.86 5.04
CA HIS A 68 1.86 -3.68 4.65
C HIS A 68 0.41 -3.71 5.16
N HIS A 69 0.06 -4.61 6.08
CA HIS A 69 -1.29 -4.75 6.66
C HIS A 69 -2.42 -4.89 5.62
N GLY A 70 -2.14 -5.53 4.48
CA GLY A 70 -3.07 -5.63 3.37
C GLY A 70 -3.24 -7.03 2.80
N LEU A 71 -2.81 -8.07 3.51
CA LEU A 71 -3.13 -9.45 3.15
C LEU A 71 -4.61 -9.72 3.42
N VAL A 72 -5.34 -10.22 2.40
CA VAL A 72 -6.74 -10.65 2.53
C VAL A 72 -6.82 -12.17 2.58
N SER A 73 -6.24 -12.86 1.59
CA SER A 73 -6.28 -14.32 1.49
C SER A 73 -5.16 -14.85 0.60
N SER A 74 -4.77 -16.12 0.79
CA SER A 74 -3.83 -16.83 -0.06
C SER A 74 -4.24 -18.28 -0.24
N ALA A 75 -4.15 -18.82 -1.45
CA ALA A 75 -4.47 -20.21 -1.73
C ALA A 75 -3.54 -20.80 -2.80
N ILE A 76 -3.28 -22.10 -2.69
CA ILE A 76 -2.44 -22.85 -3.62
C ILE A 76 -3.20 -24.10 -4.03
N LEU A 77 -3.31 -24.30 -5.34
CA LEU A 77 -3.90 -25.49 -5.95
C LEU A 77 -2.80 -26.23 -6.69
N ALA A 78 -2.28 -27.30 -6.08
CA ALA A 78 -1.18 -28.07 -6.66
C ALA A 78 -1.58 -28.73 -8.00
N ARG A 79 -2.84 -29.16 -8.12
CA ARG A 79 -3.38 -29.84 -9.30
C ARG A 79 -4.82 -29.37 -9.59
N PRO A 80 -4.99 -28.17 -10.15
CA PRO A 80 -6.30 -27.63 -10.47
C PRO A 80 -7.00 -28.49 -11.55
N ALA A 81 -8.34 -28.49 -11.52
CA ALA A 81 -9.14 -29.16 -12.54
C ALA A 81 -8.95 -28.50 -13.92
N ASP A 82 -8.99 -29.28 -15.00
CA ASP A 82 -8.67 -28.77 -16.34
C ASP A 82 -9.66 -27.71 -16.81
N ALA A 83 -10.95 -27.89 -16.50
CA ALA A 83 -11.99 -26.90 -16.78
C ALA A 83 -11.77 -25.56 -16.04
N LEU A 84 -11.20 -25.62 -14.83
CA LEU A 84 -10.87 -24.45 -14.03
C LEU A 84 -9.74 -23.65 -14.67
N MET A 85 -8.70 -24.35 -15.11
CA MET A 85 -7.55 -23.76 -15.78
C MET A 85 -7.96 -23.12 -17.11
N ALA A 86 -8.85 -23.75 -17.89
CA ALA A 86 -9.37 -23.17 -19.13
C ALA A 86 -10.10 -21.83 -18.92
N HIS A 87 -10.79 -21.66 -17.79
CA HIS A 87 -11.49 -20.42 -17.47
C HIS A 87 -10.54 -19.29 -17.03
N TRP A 88 -9.50 -19.61 -16.26
CA TRP A 88 -8.59 -18.61 -15.69
C TRP A 88 -7.35 -18.31 -16.54
N HIS A 89 -7.01 -19.13 -17.51
CA HIS A 89 -5.99 -18.77 -18.50
C HIS A 89 -6.59 -17.84 -19.55
N THR A 90 -6.47 -16.52 -19.33
CA THR A 90 -6.81 -15.51 -20.35
C THR A 90 -5.56 -14.81 -20.87
N ALA A 91 -5.49 -14.77 -22.21
CA ALA A 91 -4.54 -14.11 -23.11
C ALA A 91 -3.06 -14.17 -22.71
N LYS A 92 -2.33 -15.04 -23.42
CA LYS A 92 -0.87 -14.99 -23.55
C LYS A 92 -0.46 -13.53 -23.80
N LEU A 93 0.23 -12.90 -22.85
CA LEU A 93 0.94 -11.66 -23.12
C LEU A 93 1.96 -12.02 -24.20
N GLU A 94 1.73 -11.55 -25.43
CA GLU A 94 2.74 -11.61 -26.48
C GLU A 94 4.00 -10.95 -25.90
N PRO A 95 5.14 -11.65 -25.85
CA PRO A 95 6.37 -11.04 -25.38
C PRO A 95 6.60 -9.79 -26.21
N ILE A 96 6.97 -8.69 -25.54
CA ILE A 96 7.33 -7.44 -26.21
C ILE A 96 8.64 -7.71 -26.93
N THR A 97 8.57 -8.30 -28.12
CA THR A 97 9.72 -8.60 -29.01
C THR A 97 10.21 -7.34 -29.72
N ALA A 98 9.94 -6.17 -29.15
CA ALA A 98 10.59 -4.95 -29.56
C ALA A 98 12.08 -5.11 -29.24
N LYS A 99 12.84 -5.52 -30.27
CA LYS A 99 14.29 -5.33 -30.33
C LYS A 99 14.55 -3.93 -29.76
N PRO A 100 15.45 -3.76 -28.77
CA PRO A 100 15.74 -2.43 -28.24
C PRO A 100 16.05 -1.56 -29.45
N THR A 101 15.18 -0.58 -29.72
CA THR A 101 15.49 0.46 -30.68
C THR A 101 16.75 1.08 -30.11
N THR A 102 17.87 0.75 -30.73
CA THR A 102 19.15 1.40 -30.47
C THR A 102 18.82 2.88 -30.48
N LEU A 103 18.93 3.52 -29.31
CA LEU A 103 18.98 4.96 -29.23
C LEU A 103 20.09 5.33 -30.21
N SER A 104 19.72 5.89 -31.35
CA SER A 104 20.68 6.47 -32.28
C SER A 104 21.56 7.37 -31.43
N GLU A 105 22.88 7.15 -31.50
CA GLU A 105 23.84 8.01 -30.83
C GLU A 105 23.44 9.48 -31.05
N PRO A 106 23.39 10.30 -29.99
CA PRO A 106 23.05 11.70 -30.17
C PRO A 106 24.08 12.33 -31.09
N ALA A 107 23.61 12.84 -32.23
CA ALA A 107 24.35 13.74 -33.10
C ALA A 107 24.87 14.95 -32.27
N PRO A 108 26.00 15.55 -32.67
CA PRO A 108 27.02 16.07 -31.75
C PRO A 108 26.55 17.24 -30.90
N ALA A 109 27.18 17.32 -29.71
CA ALA A 109 26.98 18.29 -28.65
C ALA A 109 26.68 19.72 -29.15
N VAL A 110 25.51 20.23 -28.80
CA VAL A 110 25.26 21.66 -28.74
C VAL A 110 26.09 22.20 -27.58
N VAL A 111 27.12 22.97 -27.90
CA VAL A 111 27.93 23.72 -26.94
C VAL A 111 27.03 24.79 -26.33
N ILE A 112 26.63 24.60 -25.08
CA ILE A 112 26.03 25.66 -24.28
C ILE A 112 27.19 26.34 -23.57
N GLU A 113 27.50 27.56 -24.02
CA GLU A 113 28.50 28.42 -23.40
C GLU A 113 28.03 28.80 -21.99
N ALA A 114 28.81 28.39 -20.99
CA ALA A 114 28.48 28.51 -19.58
C ALA A 114 28.64 29.96 -19.11
N ILE A 115 27.53 30.59 -18.73
CA ILE A 115 27.54 31.76 -17.84
C ILE A 115 27.30 31.23 -16.43
N ILE A 116 28.38 31.21 -15.64
CA ILE A 116 28.37 30.88 -14.21
C ILE A 116 28.25 32.20 -13.46
N PRO A 117 27.19 32.47 -12.67
CA PRO A 117 27.27 33.48 -11.63
C PRO A 117 28.09 32.93 -10.45
N GLU A 118 29.14 33.65 -10.05
CA GLU A 118 30.01 33.32 -8.92
C GLU A 118 29.23 33.21 -7.61
N ILE A 119 29.37 32.07 -6.93
CA ILE A 119 28.87 31.84 -5.57
C ILE A 119 30.09 31.91 -4.64
N PRO A 120 30.08 32.74 -3.58
CA PRO A 120 31.22 32.82 -2.66
C PRO A 120 31.29 31.57 -1.78
N ALA A 121 32.54 31.15 -1.51
CA ALA A 121 32.92 29.97 -0.77
C ALA A 121 32.37 29.93 0.67
N PHE A 122 31.91 28.76 1.10
CA PHE A 122 31.76 28.40 2.51
C PHE A 122 32.72 27.26 2.82
N GLU A 123 33.53 27.45 3.86
CA GLU A 123 34.63 26.59 4.31
C GLU A 123 34.13 25.25 4.90
N GLU A 124 34.91 24.20 4.66
CA GLU A 124 34.72 22.84 5.16
C GLU A 124 35.20 22.73 6.62
N GLU A 125 34.40 22.13 7.51
CA GLU A 125 34.85 21.70 8.83
C GLU A 125 34.80 20.16 8.92
N GLU A 126 35.98 19.54 9.07
CA GLU A 126 36.20 18.09 9.17
C GLU A 126 35.61 17.53 10.47
N ALA A 127 34.75 16.50 10.36
CA ALA A 127 34.28 15.73 11.51
C ALA A 127 35.10 14.44 11.67
N GLU A 128 35.96 14.43 12.69
CA GLU A 128 36.77 13.31 13.16
C GLU A 128 35.91 12.21 13.82
N ALA A 129 36.20 10.95 13.51
CA ALA A 129 35.47 9.77 13.99
C ALA A 129 35.90 9.33 15.40
N ALA A 130 34.94 9.05 16.30
CA ALA A 130 35.19 8.45 17.61
C ALA A 130 34.49 7.07 17.77
N PRO A 131 35.11 6.09 18.47
CA PRO A 131 34.67 4.70 18.47
C PRO A 131 33.60 4.38 19.53
N ILE A 132 32.78 3.38 19.23
CA ILE A 132 31.69 2.82 20.06
C ILE A 132 32.26 1.72 20.98
N SER A 133 31.85 1.70 22.25
CA SER A 133 32.07 0.57 23.18
C SER A 133 30.76 0.15 23.89
N PRO A 134 30.63 -1.12 24.34
CA PRO A 134 29.35 -1.83 24.51
C PRO A 134 28.71 -1.70 25.92
N PRO A 135 27.45 -2.16 26.12
CA PRO A 135 26.74 -1.95 27.39
C PRO A 135 27.07 -3.02 28.44
N ALA A 136 27.08 -2.61 29.71
CA ALA A 136 27.16 -3.49 30.87
C ALA A 136 25.91 -3.32 31.77
N ASN A 137 25.37 -4.45 32.22
CA ASN A 137 24.23 -4.63 33.13
C ASN A 137 24.54 -4.20 34.58
N ALA A 138 23.50 -3.80 35.33
CA ALA A 138 23.13 -4.20 36.71
C ALA A 138 22.09 -3.19 37.25
N ALA A 139 20.81 -3.55 37.41
CA ALA A 139 20.20 -4.22 38.56
C ALA A 139 20.13 -3.37 39.84
N SER A 140 18.92 -2.93 40.20
CA SER A 140 18.45 -2.90 41.59
C SER A 140 16.92 -2.77 41.63
N ASP A 141 16.31 -3.75 42.28
CA ASP A 141 14.90 -3.88 42.65
C ASP A 141 14.41 -2.73 43.55
N ASP A 142 13.12 -2.37 43.45
CA ASP A 142 12.14 -2.40 44.57
C ASP A 142 10.77 -1.83 44.11
N GLU A 143 9.74 -2.69 44.08
CA GLU A 143 8.30 -2.34 44.13
C GLU A 143 7.89 -2.52 45.60
N PRO A 144 6.92 -1.77 46.18
CA PRO A 144 5.53 -1.83 45.70
C PRO A 144 4.60 -0.61 45.95
N GLY A 145 3.58 -0.49 45.09
CA GLY A 145 2.17 -0.26 45.45
C GLY A 145 1.67 1.10 46.01
N VAL A 146 0.56 1.58 45.42
CA VAL A 146 -0.73 2.00 46.05
C VAL A 146 -1.35 3.29 45.43
N ALA A 147 -2.56 3.09 44.89
CA ALA A 147 -3.77 3.95 44.78
C ALA A 147 -3.75 5.37 44.17
N LEU A 148 -4.58 5.51 43.13
CA LEU A 148 -5.71 6.45 42.96
C LEU A 148 -5.66 7.82 43.68
N ASP A 149 -5.76 8.92 42.91
CA ASP A 149 -6.75 9.99 43.16
C ASP A 149 -6.81 11.01 42.00
N VAL A 150 -7.99 11.11 41.38
CA VAL A 150 -8.36 12.16 40.42
C VAL A 150 -8.97 13.31 41.21
N ALA A 151 -8.23 14.41 41.34
CA ALA A 151 -8.77 15.66 41.89
C ALA A 151 -9.34 16.53 40.76
N ILE A 152 -10.67 16.67 40.78
CA ILE A 152 -11.45 17.64 40.00
C ILE A 152 -11.16 19.04 40.58
N MET A 153 -10.76 19.98 39.72
CA MET A 153 -10.88 21.42 40.01
C MET A 153 -11.53 22.10 38.82
N ALA A 154 -12.78 22.51 39.03
CA ALA A 154 -13.55 23.35 38.14
C ALA A 154 -12.97 24.77 38.12
N GLN A 155 -12.88 25.36 36.93
CA GLN A 155 -12.85 26.82 36.78
C GLN A 155 -13.88 27.19 35.72
N ASP A 156 -14.93 27.86 36.21
CA ASP A 156 -15.98 28.50 35.43
C ASP A 156 -15.38 29.68 34.65
N VAL A 157 -15.57 29.68 33.33
CA VAL A 157 -15.30 30.85 32.48
C VAL A 157 -16.61 31.30 31.87
N GLU A 158 -17.00 32.53 32.23
CA GLU A 158 -18.20 33.23 31.78
C GLU A 158 -18.28 33.34 30.25
N ILE A 159 -19.41 32.90 29.69
CA ILE A 159 -19.73 33.02 28.27
C ILE A 159 -20.28 34.43 28.00
N LYS A 160 -19.50 35.26 27.31
CA LYS A 160 -20.01 36.45 26.62
C LYS A 160 -20.46 36.08 25.21
N SER A 161 -21.77 36.20 25.00
CA SER A 161 -22.44 36.10 23.71
C SER A 161 -22.12 37.28 22.79
N ALA A 162 -21.63 37.01 21.58
CA ALA A 162 -21.77 37.90 20.43
C ALA A 162 -21.69 37.10 19.12
N GLU A 163 -22.80 37.11 18.38
CA GLU A 163 -22.90 37.32 16.93
C GLU A 163 -22.27 36.30 15.96
N SER A 164 -23.14 35.40 15.48
CA SER A 164 -23.39 35.11 14.05
C SER A 164 -22.17 35.13 13.09
N GLU A 165 -21.29 34.12 13.19
CA GLU A 165 -20.45 33.73 12.07
C GLU A 165 -21.11 32.59 11.28
N ALA A 166 -21.23 32.79 9.97
CA ALA A 166 -21.90 31.89 9.05
C ALA A 166 -21.36 30.46 9.14
N LEU A 167 -22.26 29.50 9.36
CA LEU A 167 -21.96 28.07 9.34
C LEU A 167 -21.16 27.70 8.08
N PRO A 168 -19.97 27.09 8.19
CA PRO A 168 -19.17 26.74 7.03
C PRO A 168 -19.96 25.80 6.13
N ALA A 169 -19.92 26.06 4.82
CA ALA A 169 -20.58 25.25 3.80
C ALA A 169 -20.31 23.76 4.08
N LEU A 170 -21.36 23.04 4.47
CA LEU A 170 -21.33 21.63 4.86
C LEU A 170 -20.54 20.84 3.82
N ARG A 171 -19.31 20.46 4.17
CA ARG A 171 -18.44 19.68 3.28
C ARG A 171 -19.15 18.37 3.01
N VAL A 172 -19.64 18.21 1.80
CA VAL A 172 -20.26 16.97 1.36
C VAL A 172 -19.19 15.88 1.39
N SER A 173 -19.26 15.04 2.42
CA SER A 173 -18.32 13.96 2.68
C SER A 173 -18.41 12.85 1.63
N CYS A 174 -19.64 12.56 1.20
CA CYS A 174 -19.96 11.40 0.38
C CYS A 174 -20.56 11.81 -0.98
N ASN A 175 -19.82 11.59 -2.08
CA ASN A 175 -20.35 11.81 -3.44
C ASN A 175 -21.49 10.85 -3.84
N LEU A 176 -21.75 9.83 -3.01
CA LEU A 176 -22.83 8.90 -3.23
C LEU A 176 -24.11 9.58 -2.75
N CYS A 177 -24.34 9.69 -1.44
CA CYS A 177 -25.60 10.20 -0.92
C CYS A 177 -25.72 11.72 -0.82
N LEU A 178 -24.63 12.47 -0.94
CA LEU A 178 -24.56 13.92 -0.79
C LEU A 178 -25.08 14.45 0.57
N ASP A 179 -25.25 13.55 1.54
CA ASP A 179 -25.70 13.87 2.89
C ASP A 179 -24.51 14.34 3.74
N PRO A 180 -24.56 15.56 4.32
CA PRO A 180 -23.51 16.09 5.19
C PRO A 180 -23.28 15.29 6.49
N ALA A 181 -24.29 14.58 6.98
CA ALA A 181 -24.18 13.73 8.17
C ALA A 181 -23.54 12.35 7.86
N CYS A 182 -23.37 12.01 6.57
CA CYS A 182 -22.68 10.80 6.18
C CYS A 182 -21.19 10.92 6.53
N ARG A 183 -20.60 9.90 7.17
CA ARG A 183 -19.16 9.92 7.52
C ARG A 183 -18.27 9.29 6.44
N ARG A 184 -18.86 8.85 5.33
CA ARG A 184 -18.12 8.19 4.23
C ARG A 184 -17.40 9.23 3.38
N HIS A 185 -16.12 9.01 3.11
CA HIS A 185 -15.30 9.85 2.22
C HIS A 185 -15.11 9.23 0.82
N LYS A 186 -14.69 10.05 -0.15
CA LYS A 186 -14.37 9.60 -1.52
C LYS A 186 -13.20 8.60 -1.47
N GLY A 187 -13.43 7.39 -2.00
CA GLY A 187 -12.45 6.30 -2.01
C GLY A 187 -12.75 5.17 -1.01
N GLU A 188 -13.53 5.44 0.03
CA GLU A 188 -13.91 4.41 0.99
C GLU A 188 -14.92 3.40 0.41
N PRO A 189 -15.05 2.20 1.02
CA PRO A 189 -16.07 1.23 0.62
C PRO A 189 -17.50 1.79 0.69
N ARG A 190 -18.39 1.27 -0.16
CA ARG A 190 -19.78 1.74 -0.26
C ARG A 190 -20.61 1.45 1.00
N PHE A 191 -20.31 0.36 1.70
CA PHE A 191 -21.08 -0.06 2.87
C PHE A 191 -21.02 0.93 4.06
N ARG A 192 -20.03 1.84 4.06
CA ARG A 192 -19.93 2.95 5.03
C ARG A 192 -20.93 4.08 4.77
N CYS A 193 -21.66 4.06 3.65
CA CYS A 193 -22.70 5.04 3.37
C CYS A 193 -23.95 4.77 4.21
N ILE A 194 -24.41 5.78 4.97
CA ILE A 194 -25.64 5.69 5.77
C ILE A 194 -26.92 5.49 4.92
N HIS A 195 -26.85 5.74 3.61
CA HIS A 195 -27.96 5.59 2.65
C HIS A 195 -27.79 4.41 1.68
N LEU A 196 -26.89 3.45 1.97
CA LEU A 196 -26.62 2.30 1.09
C LEU A 196 -27.91 1.58 0.64
N GLY A 197 -28.84 1.33 1.56
CA GLY A 197 -30.08 0.60 1.30
C GLY A 197 -31.22 1.41 0.69
N LYS A 198 -31.07 2.74 0.54
CA LYS A 198 -32.14 3.61 0.01
C LYS A 198 -32.01 3.88 -1.49
N ARG A 199 -30.92 3.45 -2.13
CA ARG A 199 -30.70 3.59 -3.57
C ARG A 199 -31.16 2.36 -4.31
N GLY A 200 -32.32 2.45 -4.97
CA GLY A 200 -32.92 1.34 -5.72
C GLY A 200 -34.42 1.45 -5.99
N LYS A 201 -35.10 2.53 -5.57
CA LYS A 201 -36.44 2.87 -6.06
C LYS A 201 -36.32 4.04 -7.02
N VAL A 202 -36.04 3.74 -8.28
CA VAL A 202 -36.34 4.61 -9.42
C VAL A 202 -37.42 3.90 -10.21
#